data_AF-A0A1V1T7T3-F1
#
_entry.id   AF-A0A1V1T7T3-F1
#
_cell.length_a   1.000
_cell.length_b   1.000
_cell.length_c   1.000
_cell.angle_alpha   90.00
_cell.angle_beta   90.00
_cell.angle_gamma   90.00
#
_symmetry.space_group_name_H-M   'P 1'
#
loop_
_entity.id
_entity.type
_entity.pdbx_description
1 polymer ?
#
loop_
_entity_poly.entity_id
_entity_poly.type
_entity_poly.pdbx_seq_one_letter_code
_entity_poly.pdbx_strand_id
1 'polypeptide(L)'
;MVDTYTEKMTRNPTESRRLDKQLDLMVENIGYLLHPSITAALPKAPAIADVATGTGGFLLRVRDLYPEGTFDGSGISPAAFPPPGDLPENVTFTVWM
;
A
#
# COMPACT_ATOMS: atom_id res chain seq x y z
N MET A 1 7.17 22.67 14.97
CA MET A 1 6.85 21.56 15.91
C MET A 1 7.27 20.29 15.22
N VAL A 2 8.18 19.50 15.78
CA VAL A 2 8.60 18.24 15.16
C VAL A 2 7.40 17.29 15.21
N ASP A 3 7.06 16.67 14.09
CA ASP A 3 5.98 15.70 14.03
C ASP A 3 6.35 14.46 14.86
N THR A 4 5.64 14.28 15.98
CA THR A 4 5.80 13.15 16.91
C THR A 4 5.66 11.80 16.19
N TYR A 5 4.83 11.71 15.15
CA TYR A 5 4.66 10.47 14.41
C TYR A 5 5.89 10.15 13.57
N THR A 6 6.49 11.14 12.91
CA THR A 6 7.76 10.95 12.20
C THR A 6 8.88 10.43 13.13
N GLU A 7 8.96 10.92 14.38
CA GLU A 7 9.96 10.46 15.35
C GLU A 7 9.67 9.05 15.90
N LYS A 8 8.40 8.72 16.18
CA LYS A 8 8.03 7.46 16.83
C LYS A 8 7.70 6.33 15.86
N MET A 9 7.36 6.64 14.62
CA MET A 9 7.06 5.68 13.55
C MET A 9 8.20 5.59 12.54
N THR A 10 9.43 5.43 13.05
CA THR A 10 10.58 5.08 12.21
C THR A 10 10.40 3.70 11.61
N ARG A 11 10.95 3.48 10.41
CA ARG A 11 10.94 2.17 9.75
C ARG A 11 11.64 1.13 10.62
N ASN A 12 10.89 0.17 11.14
CA ASN A 12 11.44 -1.02 11.78
C ASN A 12 11.35 -2.18 10.77
N PRO A 13 12.48 -2.69 10.24
CA PRO A 13 12.48 -3.74 9.23
C PRO A 13 11.77 -5.03 9.68
N THR A 14 11.81 -5.35 10.98
CA THR A 14 11.11 -6.51 11.52
C THR A 14 9.60 -6.31 11.51
N GLU A 15 9.13 -5.11 11.88
CA GLU A 15 7.69 -4.80 11.82
C GLU A 15 7.18 -4.71 10.38
N SER A 16 7.95 -4.13 9.45
CA SER A 16 7.59 -4.14 8.02
C SER A 16 7.44 -5.57 7.51
N ARG A 17 8.42 -6.45 7.77
CA ARG A 17 8.33 -7.87 7.38
C ARG A 17 7.13 -8.57 8.02
N ARG A 18 6.84 -8.26 9.28
CA ARG A 18 5.68 -8.84 9.99
C ARG A 18 4.37 -8.42 9.33
N LEU A 19 4.22 -7.14 8.96
CA LEU A 19 3.04 -6.62 8.26
C LEU A 19 2.88 -7.24 6.86
N ASP A 20 3.97 -7.31 6.09
CA ASP A 20 3.94 -7.91 4.75
C ASP A 20 3.56 -9.40 4.84
N LYS A 21 4.10 -10.13 5.83
CA LYS A 21 3.73 -11.54 6.08
C LYS A 21 2.28 -11.69 6.54
N GLN A 22 1.75 -10.72 7.30
CA GLN A 22 0.35 -10.71 7.71
C GLN A 22 -0.58 -10.56 6.51
N LEU A 23 -0.24 -9.66 5.57
CA LEU A 23 -0.97 -9.50 4.32
C LEU A 23 -0.93 -10.79 3.48
N ASP A 24 0.24 -11.42 3.36
CA ASP A 24 0.39 -12.72 2.68
C ASP A 24 -0.58 -13.76 3.23
N LEU A 25 -0.51 -13.99 4.54
CA LEU A 25 -1.32 -15.02 5.21
C LEU A 25 -2.81 -14.70 5.13
N MET A 26 -3.18 -13.41 5.21
CA MET A 26 -4.56 -12.98 5.06
C MET A 26 -5.09 -13.30 3.66
N VAL A 27 -4.36 -12.91 2.61
CA VAL A 27 -4.78 -13.14 1.22
C VAL A 27 -4.81 -14.64 0.91
N GLU A 28 -3.84 -15.41 1.39
CA GLU A 28 -3.80 -16.87 1.25
C GLU A 28 -5.01 -17.54 1.91
N ASN A 29 -5.36 -17.13 3.14
CA ASN A 29 -6.44 -17.75 3.89
C ASN A 29 -7.84 -17.33 3.40
N ILE A 30 -8.01 -16.09 2.96
CA ILE A 30 -9.28 -15.56 2.46
C ILE A 30 -9.50 -15.91 0.98
N GLY A 31 -8.42 -16.06 0.20
CA GLY A 31 -8.46 -16.44 -1.20
C GLY A 31 -8.64 -15.28 -2.19
N TYR A 32 -8.60 -14.03 -1.72
CA TYR A 32 -8.65 -12.85 -2.58
C TYR A 32 -7.91 -11.64 -1.98
N LEU A 33 -7.33 -10.82 -2.85
CA LEU A 33 -6.76 -9.51 -2.47
C LEU A 33 -7.83 -8.43 -2.44
N LEU A 34 -8.67 -8.38 -3.47
CA LEU A 34 -9.89 -7.58 -3.53
C LEU A 34 -11.08 -8.54 -3.59
N HIS A 35 -12.15 -8.22 -2.85
CA HIS A 35 -13.34 -9.05 -2.88
C HIS A 35 -13.87 -9.20 -4.32
N PRO A 36 -14.34 -10.40 -4.76
CA PRO A 36 -14.76 -10.63 -6.14
C PRO A 36 -15.84 -9.67 -6.67
N SER A 37 -16.70 -9.15 -5.80
CA SER A 37 -17.70 -8.14 -6.20
C SER A 37 -17.08 -6.79 -6.56
N ILE A 38 -15.93 -6.44 -5.97
CA ILE A 38 -15.19 -5.22 -6.31
C ILE A 38 -14.51 -5.44 -7.66
N THR A 39 -13.81 -6.57 -7.84
CA THR A 39 -13.12 -6.86 -9.11
C THR A 39 -14.08 -6.92 -10.30
N ALA A 40 -15.31 -7.39 -10.09
CA ALA A 40 -16.35 -7.42 -11.12
C ALA A 40 -16.90 -6.04 -11.49
N ALA A 41 -16.78 -5.04 -10.60
CA ALA A 41 -17.28 -3.69 -10.79
C ALA A 41 -16.21 -2.69 -11.26
N LEU A 42 -14.93 -3.01 -11.07
CA LEU A 42 -13.83 -2.13 -11.46
C LEU A 42 -13.67 -2.05 -12.98
N PRO A 43 -13.36 -0.86 -13.53
CA PRO A 43 -12.95 -0.73 -14.92
C PRO A 43 -11.57 -1.37 -15.13
N LYS A 44 -11.17 -1.54 -16.41
CA LYS A 44 -9.85 -2.08 -16.77
C LYS A 44 -8.68 -1.25 -16.21
N ALA A 45 -8.84 0.08 -16.16
CA ALA A 45 -7.87 1.03 -15.62
C ALA A 45 -8.52 1.80 -14.44
N PRO A 46 -8.54 1.20 -13.23
CA PRO A 46 -9.14 1.83 -12.06
C PRO A 46 -8.22 2.90 -11.45
N ALA A 47 -8.82 3.87 -10.76
CA ALA A 47 -8.11 4.75 -9.84
C ALA A 47 -8.36 4.25 -8.41
N ILE A 48 -7.30 3.94 -7.67
CA ILE A 48 -7.39 3.32 -6.34
C ILE A 48 -6.55 4.11 -5.34
N ALA A 49 -7.19 4.50 -4.23
CA ALA A 49 -6.53 5.11 -3.09
C ALA A 49 -6.44 4.10 -1.94
N ASP A 50 -5.24 3.93 -1.36
CA ASP A 50 -5.00 3.11 -0.16
C ASP A 50 -4.72 4.01 1.04
N VAL A 51 -5.68 4.01 1.95
CA VAL A 51 -5.72 4.89 3.12
C VAL A 51 -5.05 4.20 4.29
N ALA A 52 -4.02 4.83 4.84
CA ALA A 52 -3.16 4.27 5.90
C ALA A 52 -2.38 3.05 5.39
N THR A 53 -1.78 3.23 4.21
CA THR A 53 -1.15 2.19 3.39
C THR A 53 0.00 1.43 4.05
N GLY A 54 0.56 1.94 5.15
CA GLY A 54 1.64 1.28 5.89
C GLY A 54 2.87 1.05 5.01
N THR A 55 3.19 -0.21 4.73
CA THR A 55 4.31 -0.59 3.86
C THR A 55 4.04 -0.36 2.36
N GLY A 56 2.80 -0.05 1.98
CA GLY A 56 2.38 0.00 0.58
C GLY A 56 2.12 -1.37 -0.05
N GLY A 57 2.32 -2.46 0.70
CA GLY A 57 2.27 -3.83 0.18
C GLY A 57 0.92 -4.20 -0.44
N PHE A 58 -0.19 -3.72 0.14
CA PHE A 58 -1.52 -3.93 -0.43
C PHE A 58 -1.66 -3.23 -1.78
N LEU A 59 -1.41 -1.92 -1.82
CA LEU A 59 -1.56 -1.10 -3.03
C LEU A 59 -0.70 -1.61 -4.19
N LEU A 60 0.56 -1.99 -3.92
CA LEU A 60 1.46 -2.53 -4.94
C LEU A 60 0.94 -3.84 -5.54
N ARG A 61 0.39 -4.74 -4.73
CA ARG A 61 -0.20 -5.99 -5.24
C ARG A 61 -1.48 -5.73 -6.05
N VAL A 62 -2.27 -4.75 -5.65
CA VAL A 62 -3.45 -4.36 -6.43
C VAL A 62 -3.02 -3.79 -7.78
N ARG A 63 -1.95 -2.98 -7.82
CA ARG A 63 -1.37 -2.47 -9.05
C ARG A 63 -0.94 -3.58 -10.00
N ASP A 64 -0.41 -4.68 -9.50
CA ASP A 64 -0.02 -5.81 -10.36
C ASP A 64 -1.23 -6.51 -11.03
N LEU A 65 -2.42 -6.44 -10.41
CA LEU A 65 -3.66 -6.91 -11.02
C LEU A 65 -4.22 -5.92 -12.06
N TYR A 66 -3.88 -4.64 -11.94
CA TYR A 66 -4.40 -3.55 -12.77
C TYR A 66 -3.27 -2.63 -13.24
N PRO A 67 -2.35 -3.10 -14.12
CA PRO A 67 -1.15 -2.36 -14.48
C PRO A 67 -1.43 -1.03 -15.21
N GLU A 68 -2.61 -0.86 -15.78
CA GLU A 68 -3.05 0.38 -16.46
C GLU A 68 -3.76 1.37 -15.52
N GLY A 69 -3.97 1.02 -14.25
CA GLY A 69 -4.62 1.89 -13.25
C GLY A 69 -3.71 2.97 -12.69
N THR A 70 -4.28 3.81 -11.82
CA THR A 70 -3.57 4.84 -11.05
C THR A 70 -3.72 4.57 -9.57
N PHE A 71 -2.62 4.66 -8.82
CA PHE A 71 -2.56 4.18 -7.45
C PHE A 71 -1.96 5.24 -6.52
N ASP A 72 -2.72 5.63 -5.51
CA ASP A 72 -2.31 6.62 -4.52
C ASP A 72 -2.36 6.03 -3.11
N GLY A 73 -1.19 5.85 -2.51
CA GLY A 73 -1.05 5.42 -1.13
C GLY A 73 -0.81 6.61 -0.22
N SER A 74 -1.45 6.64 0.94
CA SER A 74 -1.20 7.69 1.91
C SER A 74 -1.05 7.14 3.33
N GLY A 75 -0.14 7.76 4.08
CA GLY A 75 0.28 7.33 5.41
C GLY A 75 0.77 8.51 6.24
N ILE A 76 0.71 8.36 7.57
CA ILE A 76 1.07 9.45 8.51
C ILE A 76 2.58 9.66 8.66
N SER A 77 3.39 8.74 8.13
CA SER A 77 4.85 8.82 8.11
C SER A 77 5.37 8.20 6.82
N PRO A 78 6.36 8.81 6.15
CA PRO A 78 6.95 8.26 4.94
C PRO A 78 7.90 7.10 5.22
N ALA A 79 8.27 6.88 6.49
CA ALA A 79 9.30 5.91 6.85
C ALA A 79 8.93 4.47 6.45
N ALA A 80 7.64 4.14 6.46
CA ALA A 80 7.16 2.82 6.10
C ALA A 80 7.03 2.60 4.59
N PHE A 81 6.98 3.67 3.77
CA PHE A 81 6.76 3.55 2.34
C PHE A 81 7.89 2.81 1.62
N PRO A 82 7.63 2.21 0.45
CA PRO A 82 8.69 1.69 -0.40
C PRO A 82 9.65 2.81 -0.83
N PRO A 83 10.94 2.51 -1.05
CA PRO A 83 11.88 3.48 -1.59
C PRO A 83 11.38 4.07 -2.91
N PRO A 84 11.42 5.39 -3.13
CA PRO A 84 10.87 6.00 -4.34
C PRO A 84 11.47 5.49 -5.66
N GLY A 85 12.74 5.06 -5.65
CA GLY A 85 13.42 4.52 -6.84
C GLY A 85 12.92 3.16 -7.29
N ASP A 86 12.16 2.45 -6.44
CA ASP A 86 11.62 1.12 -6.72
C ASP A 86 10.12 1.18 -7.10
N LEU A 87 9.54 2.38 -7.14
CA LEU A 87 8.11 2.56 -7.40
C LEU A 87 7.79 2.49 -8.89
N PRO A 88 6.73 1.77 -9.28
CA PRO A 88 6.15 1.92 -10.61
C PRO A 88 5.70 3.36 -10.89
N GLU A 89 5.79 3.80 -12.15
CA GLU A 89 5.41 5.16 -12.57
C GLU A 89 3.97 5.55 -12.23
N ASN A 90 3.08 4.56 -12.10
CA ASN A 90 1.66 4.75 -11.80
C ASN A 90 1.30 4.63 -10.31
N VAL A 91 2.29 4.64 -9.41
CA VAL A 91 2.10 4.54 -7.96
C VAL A 91 2.75 5.74 -7.26
N THR A 92 1.95 6.47 -6.49
CA THR A 92 2.44 7.57 -5.65
C THR A 92 2.20 7.27 -4.18
N PHE A 93 3.15 7.61 -3.33
CA PHE A 93 2.98 7.58 -1.87
C PHE A 93 3.11 8.99 -1.30
N THR A 94 2.13 9.42 -0.51
CA THR A 94 2.10 10.76 0.09
C THR A 94 1.93 10.71 1.60
N VAL A 95 2.50 11.72 2.27
CA VAL A 95 2.22 11.96 3.68
C VAL A 95 1.08 12.94 3.77
N TRP A 96 0.04 12.57 4.50
CA TRP A 96 -1.08 13.45 4.82
C TRP A 96 -0.89 14.03 6.23
N MET A 97 -0.02 15.04 6.29
CA MET A 97 0.04 16.06 7.33
C MET A 97 0.70 17.30 6.76
#